data_AF-A0A2C9LKU1-F1
#
_entry.id   AF-A0A2C9LKU1-F1
#
_cell.length_a   1.000
_cell.length_b   1.000
_cell.length_c   1.000
_cell.angle_alpha   90.00
_cell.angle_beta   90.00
_cell.angle_gamma   90.00
#
_symmetry.space_group_name_H-M   'P 1'
#
loop_
_entity.id
_entity.type
_entity.pdbx_description
1 polymer ?
#
loop_
_entity_poly.entity_id
_entity_poly.type
_entity_poly.pdbx_seq_one_letter_code
_entity_poly.pdbx_strand_id
1 'polypeptide(L)'
;MHHSRDDHMLYEEGTSRLTRKTTVARTISHELSHQWFGNLVTMAWWDDLWLNEGFAKYMDSFGVDNINPDYNAVSAFVVIDVFRVMRGDSLVTSRPVYTPVTRNEFILEIVDDITYTK
;
A
#
# COMPACT_ATOMS: atom_id res chain seq x y z
N MET A 1 -0.03 -9.86 -19.03
CA MET A 1 -0.67 -9.66 -17.71
C MET A 1 -0.30 -10.73 -16.67
N HIS A 2 0.31 -11.88 -17.03
CA HIS A 2 0.75 -12.87 -16.03
C HIS A 2 2.02 -12.48 -15.25
N HIS A 3 2.99 -11.81 -15.88
CA HIS A 3 4.25 -11.46 -15.21
C HIS A 3 4.11 -10.54 -13.99
N SER A 4 3.12 -9.63 -13.96
CA SER A 4 3.03 -8.64 -12.87
C SER A 4 2.60 -9.26 -11.54
N ARG A 5 1.84 -10.37 -11.53
CA ARG A 5 1.41 -11.01 -10.27
C ARG A 5 2.53 -11.86 -9.67
N ASP A 6 3.29 -12.55 -10.52
CA ASP A 6 4.44 -13.35 -10.12
C ASP A 6 5.57 -12.48 -9.53
N ASP A 7 5.69 -11.24 -10.00
CA ASP A 7 6.65 -10.24 -9.52
C ASP A 7 6.42 -9.79 -8.07
N HIS A 8 5.21 -9.94 -7.55
CA HIS A 8 4.85 -9.56 -6.18
C HIS A 8 4.75 -10.73 -5.21
N MET A 9 4.89 -11.98 -5.68
CA MET A 9 4.68 -13.17 -4.84
C MET A 9 5.85 -14.15 -4.84
N LEU A 10 6.71 -14.14 -5.87
CA LEU A 10 7.79 -15.13 -6.01
C LEU A 10 9.17 -14.50 -5.81
N TYR A 11 9.99 -15.14 -4.98
CA TYR A 11 11.41 -14.83 -4.79
C TYR A 11 12.22 -16.12 -4.88
N GLU A 12 13.31 -16.08 -5.64
CA GLU A 12 14.27 -17.17 -5.78
C GLU A 12 15.66 -16.70 -5.41
N GLU A 13 16.30 -17.38 -4.45
CA GLU A 13 17.66 -17.06 -4.02
C GLU A 13 18.67 -17.34 -5.14
N GLY A 14 19.66 -16.46 -5.30
CA GLY A 14 20.64 -16.54 -6.39
C GLY A 14 20.17 -16.00 -7.75
N THR A 15 18.85 -15.93 -7.99
CA THR A 15 18.26 -15.41 -9.24
C THR A 15 17.62 -14.03 -9.07
N SER A 16 16.81 -13.87 -8.01
CA SER A 16 16.04 -12.65 -7.76
C SER A 16 16.87 -11.55 -7.10
N ARG A 17 16.63 -10.29 -7.52
CA ARG A 17 17.23 -9.11 -6.87
C ARG A 17 16.77 -9.00 -5.41
N LEU A 18 17.61 -8.46 -4.54
CA LEU A 18 17.25 -8.20 -3.14
C LEU A 18 16.01 -7.30 -3.01
N THR A 19 15.86 -6.30 -3.88
CA THR A 19 14.67 -5.45 -3.92
C THR A 19 13.39 -6.25 -4.13
N ARG A 20 13.44 -7.35 -4.89
CA ARG A 20 12.29 -8.25 -5.08
C ARG A 20 11.92 -8.95 -3.78
N LYS A 21 12.90 -9.37 -2.97
CA LYS A 21 12.66 -9.99 -1.66
C LYS A 21 11.87 -9.05 -0.75
N THR A 22 12.28 -7.78 -0.68
CA THR A 22 11.57 -6.76 0.10
C THR A 22 10.19 -6.46 -0.45
N THR A 23 10.03 -6.36 -1.78
CA THR A 23 8.72 -6.16 -2.42
C THR A 23 7.76 -7.29 -2.09
N VAL A 24 8.18 -8.56 -2.25
CA VAL A 24 7.33 -9.72 -1.93
C VAL A 24 6.95 -9.73 -0.45
N ALA A 25 7.91 -9.44 0.45
CA ALA A 25 7.64 -9.38 1.89
C ALA A 25 6.61 -8.28 2.23
N ARG A 26 6.73 -7.08 1.64
CA ARG A 26 5.76 -6.00 1.84
C ARG A 26 4.38 -6.35 1.28
N THR A 27 4.30 -6.92 0.08
CA THR A 27 3.03 -7.39 -0.48
C THR A 27 2.35 -8.41 0.42
N ILE A 28 3.08 -9.42 0.90
CA ILE A 28 2.50 -10.42 1.82
C ILE A 28 2.00 -9.74 3.11
N SER A 29 2.78 -8.81 3.68
CA SER A 29 2.38 -8.06 4.88
C SER A 29 1.12 -7.21 4.66
N HIS A 30 1.01 -6.54 3.50
CA HIS A 30 -0.17 -5.78 3.08
C HIS A 30 -1.42 -6.66 3.00
N GLU A 31 -1.35 -7.77 2.25
CA GLU A 31 -2.49 -8.68 2.06
C GLU A 31 -2.88 -9.44 3.35
N LEU A 32 -1.91 -9.69 4.24
CA LEU A 32 -2.20 -10.23 5.57
C LEU A 32 -2.87 -9.19 6.47
N SER A 33 -2.48 -7.91 6.38
CA SER A 33 -3.16 -6.83 7.11
C SER A 33 -4.64 -6.74 6.74
N HIS A 34 -4.96 -6.96 5.46
CA HIS A 34 -6.36 -6.99 5.00
C HIS A 34 -7.23 -8.05 5.68
N GLN A 35 -6.64 -9.10 6.29
CA GLN A 35 -7.42 -10.05 7.08
C GLN A 35 -8.13 -9.37 8.27
N TRP A 36 -7.55 -8.30 8.83
CA TRP A 36 -8.18 -7.48 9.87
C TRP A 36 -8.82 -6.22 9.27
N PHE A 37 -8.09 -5.45 8.46
CA PHE A 37 -8.52 -4.17 7.89
C PHE A 37 -8.94 -4.35 6.43
N GLY A 38 -10.21 -4.71 6.25
CA GLY A 38 -10.85 -4.87 4.95
C GLY A 38 -11.73 -6.12 4.88
N ASN A 39 -11.26 -7.23 5.46
CA ASN A 39 -12.04 -8.46 5.57
C ASN A 39 -12.88 -8.50 6.86
N LEU A 40 -12.25 -8.34 8.03
CA LEU A 40 -12.95 -8.39 9.32
C LEU A 40 -13.68 -7.07 9.62
N VAL A 41 -12.99 -5.94 9.47
CA VAL A 41 -13.58 -4.60 9.55
C VAL A 41 -13.46 -3.98 8.17
N THR A 42 -14.60 -3.75 7.52
CA THR A 42 -14.69 -3.21 6.16
C THR A 42 -15.28 -1.79 6.23
N MET A 43 -14.71 -0.86 5.46
CA MET A 43 -15.33 0.45 5.27
C MET A 43 -16.80 0.31 4.82
N ALA A 44 -17.67 1.19 5.33
CA ALA A 44 -19.10 1.13 5.00
C ALA A 44 -19.36 1.50 3.53
N TRP A 45 -18.52 2.37 2.98
CA TRP A 45 -18.59 2.82 1.60
C TRP A 45 -17.21 3.26 1.08
N TRP A 46 -17.09 3.47 -0.23
CA TRP A 46 -15.82 3.68 -0.92
C TRP A 46 -15.14 5.01 -0.58
N ASP A 47 -15.87 6.01 -0.13
CA ASP A 47 -15.33 7.28 0.37
C ASP A 47 -14.36 7.11 1.55
N ASP A 48 -14.47 5.99 2.27
CA ASP A 48 -13.60 5.58 3.36
C ASP A 48 -12.62 4.45 2.98
N LEU A 49 -12.31 4.25 1.69
CA LEU A 49 -11.38 3.20 1.23
C LEU A 49 -10.01 3.23 1.93
N TRP A 50 -9.56 4.40 2.37
CA TRP A 50 -8.33 4.58 3.13
C TRP A 50 -8.29 3.77 4.45
N LEU A 51 -9.46 3.46 5.06
CA LEU A 51 -9.54 2.61 6.26
C LEU A 51 -9.02 1.18 6.00
N ASN A 52 -9.12 0.71 4.76
CA ASN A 52 -8.59 -0.59 4.36
C ASN A 52 -7.17 -0.43 3.81
N GLU A 53 -7.02 0.33 2.73
CA GLU A 53 -5.78 0.38 1.94
C GLU A 53 -4.68 1.17 2.64
N GLY A 54 -5.01 2.26 3.34
CA GLY A 54 -4.05 3.05 4.11
C GLY A 54 -3.52 2.29 5.32
N PHE A 55 -4.39 1.55 6.02
CA PHE A 55 -3.96 0.66 7.12
C PHE A 55 -3.11 -0.50 6.61
N ALA A 56 -3.50 -1.14 5.51
CA ALA A 56 -2.69 -2.20 4.90
C ALA A 56 -1.33 -1.68 4.42
N LYS A 57 -1.28 -0.47 3.83
CA LYS A 57 -0.02 0.17 3.44
C LYS A 57 0.87 0.46 4.63
N TYR A 58 0.31 0.99 5.72
CA TYR A 58 1.06 1.21 6.96
C TYR A 58 1.66 -0.10 7.49
N MET A 59 0.85 -1.16 7.54
CA MET A 59 1.29 -2.48 7.99
C MET A 59 2.26 -3.17 7.02
N ASP A 60 2.32 -2.79 5.74
CA ASP A 60 3.23 -3.38 4.76
C ASP A 60 4.70 -3.23 5.18
N SER A 61 5.05 -2.07 5.73
CA SER A 61 6.42 -1.76 6.14
C SER A 61 6.65 -2.10 7.60
N PHE A 62 5.69 -1.80 8.49
CA PHE A 62 5.81 -2.14 9.91
C PHE A 62 5.88 -3.64 10.15
N GLY A 63 5.07 -4.44 9.44
CA GLY A 63 5.09 -5.90 9.55
C GLY A 63 6.42 -6.50 9.08
N VAL A 64 6.97 -6.00 7.96
CA VAL A 64 8.28 -6.43 7.45
C VAL A 64 9.40 -6.05 8.42
N ASP A 65 9.40 -4.82 8.94
CA ASP A 65 10.41 -4.34 9.88
C ASP A 65 10.40 -5.15 11.19
N ASN A 66 9.22 -5.54 11.66
CA ASN A 66 9.07 -6.38 12.84
C ASN A 66 9.58 -7.83 12.63
N ILE A 67 9.47 -8.37 11.41
CA ILE A 67 9.95 -9.71 11.07
C ILE A 67 11.47 -9.69 10.79
N ASN A 68 11.95 -8.65 10.12
CA ASN A 68 13.36 -8.48 9.77
C ASN A 68 13.79 -7.00 9.85
N PRO A 69 14.28 -6.55 11.03
CA PRO A 69 14.70 -5.18 11.25
C PRO A 69 15.84 -4.72 10.34
N ASP A 70 16.68 -5.64 9.83
CA ASP A 70 17.79 -5.30 8.93
C ASP A 70 17.32 -4.71 7.61
N TYR A 71 16.04 -4.91 7.25
CA TYR A 71 15.46 -4.36 6.01
C TYR A 71 15.19 -2.86 6.11
N ASN A 72 15.16 -2.28 7.31
CA ASN A 72 14.87 -0.86 7.55
C ASN A 72 13.63 -0.40 6.76
N ALA A 73 12.58 -1.22 6.75
CA ALA A 73 11.45 -1.09 5.84
C ALA A 73 10.61 0.16 6.14
N VAL A 74 10.56 0.60 7.39
CA VAL A 74 9.93 1.86 7.79
C VAL A 74 10.72 3.06 7.27
N SER A 75 12.05 3.05 7.35
CA SER A 75 12.88 4.13 6.78
C SER A 75 12.74 4.19 5.26
N ALA A 76 12.72 3.04 4.59
CA ALA A 76 12.47 2.97 3.16
C ALA A 76 11.09 3.52 2.78
N PHE A 77 10.05 3.22 3.57
CA PHE A 77 8.70 3.77 3.38
C PHE A 77 8.67 5.30 3.45
N VAL A 78 9.34 5.90 4.45
CA VAL A 78 9.40 7.37 4.56
C VAL A 78 10.05 7.99 3.31
N VAL A 79 11.18 7.44 2.86
CA VAL A 79 11.93 8.02 1.74
C VAL A 79 11.24 7.78 0.39
N ILE A 80 10.65 6.60 0.18
CA ILE A 80 10.12 6.18 -1.13
C ILE A 80 8.65 6.53 -1.30
N ASP A 81 7.83 6.32 -0.27
CA ASP A 81 6.38 6.42 -0.35
C ASP A 81 5.90 7.77 0.22
N VAL A 82 6.31 8.14 1.44
CA VAL A 82 5.83 9.38 2.09
C VAL A 82 6.28 10.64 1.33
N PHE A 83 7.55 10.75 0.96
CA PHE A 83 7.99 11.91 0.15
C PHE A 83 7.37 11.95 -1.25
N ARG A 84 7.03 10.79 -1.83
CA ARG A 84 6.33 10.74 -3.12
C ARG A 84 4.92 11.31 -2.97
N VAL A 85 4.15 10.85 -1.99
CA VAL A 85 2.77 11.36 -1.78
C VAL A 85 2.77 12.82 -1.35
N MET A 86 3.72 13.27 -0.51
CA MET A 86 3.84 14.69 -0.13
C MET A 86 4.01 15.60 -1.35
N ARG A 87 4.80 15.17 -2.34
CA ARG A 87 4.95 15.92 -3.59
C ARG A 87 3.64 15.99 -4.37
N GLY A 88 2.92 14.87 -4.51
CA GLY A 88 1.61 14.85 -5.18
C GLY A 88 0.58 15.70 -4.45
N ASP A 89 0.55 15.59 -3.12
CA ASP A 89 -0.41 16.26 -2.25
C ASP A 89 -0.19 17.77 -2.13
N SER A 90 1.01 18.25 -2.43
CA SER A 90 1.29 19.69 -2.53
C SER A 90 0.65 20.37 -3.76
N LEU A 91 0.12 19.59 -4.71
CA LEU A 91 -0.50 20.13 -5.93
C LEU A 91 -1.94 20.56 -5.67
N VAL A 92 -2.38 21.61 -6.35
CA VAL A 92 -3.79 22.07 -6.33
C VAL A 92 -4.78 21.05 -6.91
N THR A 93 -4.28 20.08 -7.66
CA THR A 93 -5.05 18.95 -8.21
C THR A 93 -5.14 17.76 -7.25
N SER A 94 -4.54 17.84 -6.06
CA SER A 94 -4.70 16.82 -5.02
C SER A 94 -6.15 16.78 -4.51
N ARG A 95 -6.47 15.73 -3.75
CA ARG A 95 -7.77 15.54 -3.11
C ARG A 95 -7.62 15.25 -1.60
N PRO A 96 -8.67 15.51 -0.81
CA PRO A 96 -8.73 15.02 0.58
C PRO A 96 -8.74 13.49 0.64
N VAL A 97 -8.26 12.92 1.75
CA VAL A 97 -8.28 11.48 2.01
C VAL A 97 -9.71 10.94 1.90
N TYR A 98 -10.65 11.57 2.60
CA TYR A 98 -12.09 11.34 2.41
C TYR A 98 -12.57 12.07 1.15
N THR A 99 -13.02 11.32 0.16
CA THR A 99 -13.58 11.86 -1.09
C THR A 99 -14.94 11.21 -1.37
N PRO A 100 -16.05 11.97 -1.40
CA PRO A 100 -17.38 11.39 -1.64
C PRO A 100 -17.48 10.63 -2.96
N VAL A 101 -17.73 9.33 -2.90
CA VAL A 101 -17.97 8.49 -4.08
C VAL A 101 -19.47 8.30 -4.27
N THR A 102 -20.09 9.08 -5.14
CA THR A 102 -21.56 9.03 -5.32
C THR A 102 -22.03 7.91 -6.25
N ARG A 103 -21.14 7.39 -7.10
CA ARG A 103 -21.42 6.38 -8.12
C ARG A 103 -20.22 5.45 -8.29
N ASN A 104 -20.51 4.19 -8.63
CA ASN A 104 -19.49 3.15 -8.76
C ASN A 104 -18.40 3.47 -9.80
N GLU A 105 -18.74 4.23 -10.85
CA GLU A 105 -17.78 4.63 -11.89
C GLU A 105 -16.63 5.51 -11.37
N PHE A 106 -16.81 6.17 -10.22
CA PHE A 106 -15.80 7.03 -9.61
C PHE A 106 -14.91 6.31 -8.59
N ILE A 107 -15.16 5.03 -8.29
CA ILE A 107 -14.35 4.27 -7.32
C ILE A 107 -12.87 4.25 -7.75
N LEU A 108 -12.60 4.09 -9.04
CA LEU A 108 -11.22 4.01 -9.54
C LEU A 108 -10.47 5.34 -9.44
N GLU A 109 -11.17 6.47 -9.27
CA GLU A 109 -10.55 7.79 -9.13
C GLU A 109 -9.87 7.97 -7.76
N ILE A 110 -10.29 7.19 -6.76
CA ILE A 110 -9.73 7.22 -5.41
C ILE A 110 -8.75 6.07 -5.15
N VAL A 111 -8.43 5.25 -6.16
CA VAL A 111 -7.39 4.21 -6.08
C VAL A 111 -6.05 4.83 -6.47
N ASP A 112 -5.47 5.61 -5.56
CA ASP A 112 -4.27 6.42 -5.80
C ASP A 112 -3.38 6.54 -4.56
N ASP A 113 -2.22 7.21 -4.69
CA ASP A 113 -1.28 7.40 -3.58
C ASP A 113 -1.89 8.15 -2.38
N ILE A 114 -2.98 8.93 -2.54
CA ILE A 114 -3.66 9.61 -1.43
C ILE A 114 -4.39 8.59 -0.55
N THR A 115 -5.10 7.63 -1.13
CA THR A 115 -5.78 6.56 -0.37
C THR A 115 -4.78 5.62 0.30
N TYR A 116 -3.68 5.31 -0.37
CA TYR A 116 -2.73 4.32 0.11
C TYR A 116 -1.72 4.91 1.10
N THR A 117 -1.22 6.14 0.88
CA THR A 117 0.05 6.58 1.50
C THR A 117 -0.06 7.84 2.37
N LYS A 118 -1.08 8.69 2.18
CA LYS A 118 -1.24 9.94 2.95
C LYS A 118 -1.87 9.69 4.31
#